data_AF-A0A383D6K8-F1
#
_entry.id   AF-A0A383D6K8-F1
#
_cell.length_a   1.000
_cell.length_b   1.000
_cell.length_c   1.000
_cell.angle_alpha   90.00
_cell.angle_beta   90.00
_cell.angle_gamma   90.00
#
_symmetry.space_group_name_H-M   'P 1'
#
loop_
_entity.id
_entity.type
_entity.pdbx_description
1 polymer ?
#
loop_
_entity_poly.entity_id
_entity_poly.type
_entity_poly.pdbx_seq_one_letter_code
_entity_poly.pdbx_strand_id
1 'polypeptide(L)' 'MASTSITNNIRRLRFDTNEMTQQALAEAVGVTRQTIIAIEHGKYSPSL' A
#
# COMPACT_ATOMS: atom_id res chain seq x y z
N MET A 1 -16.27 12.17 7.19
CA MET A 1 -15.08 11.66 6.49
C MET A 1 -15.56 10.52 5.62
N ALA A 2 -15.74 10.77 4.31
CA ALA A 2 -16.29 9.77 3.40
C ALA A 2 -15.32 8.57 3.32
N SER A 3 -15.81 7.38 3.65
CA SER A 3 -15.08 6.13 3.50
C SER A 3 -14.93 5.83 2.02
N THR A 4 -13.76 6.07 1.46
CA THR A 4 -13.42 5.65 0.10
C THR A 4 -13.55 4.13 0.04
N SER A 5 -14.44 3.62 -0.82
CA SER A 5 -14.71 2.19 -1.01
C SER A 5 -13.59 1.45 -1.76
N ILE A 6 -12.49 2.13 -2.08
CA ILE A 6 -11.37 1.57 -2.81
C ILE A 6 -10.58 0.66 -1.87
N THR A 7 -10.61 -0.63 -2.18
CA THR A 7 -9.80 -1.65 -1.53
C THR A 7 -8.58 -1.96 -2.40
N ASN A 8 -7.51 -2.48 -1.78
CA ASN A 8 -6.38 -3.03 -2.51
C ASN A 8 -5.98 -4.40 -1.94
N ASN A 9 -5.20 -5.13 -2.73
CA ASN A 9 -4.65 -6.43 -2.36
C ASN A 9 -3.14 -6.37 -2.09
N ILE A 10 -2.55 -5.18 -1.91
CA ILE A 10 -1.09 -5.00 -1.87
C ILE A 10 -0.47 -5.77 -0.71
N ARG A 11 -1.11 -5.76 0.45
CA ARG A 11 -0.66 -6.55 1.61
C ARG A 11 -0.54 -8.02 1.24
N ARG A 12 -1.60 -8.61 0.67
CA ARG A 12 -1.62 -10.03 0.28
C ARG A 12 -0.53 -10.33 -0.74
N LEU A 13 -0.44 -9.52 -1.81
CA LEU A 13 0.56 -9.71 -2.87
C LEU A 13 2.00 -9.63 -2.35
N ARG A 14 2.30 -8.74 -1.39
CA ARG A 14 3.62 -8.72 -0.73
C ARG A 14 3.92 -10.02 0.01
N PHE A 15 2.95 -10.53 0.77
CA PHE A 15 3.14 -11.78 1.52
C PHE A 15 3.29 -12.99 0.59
N ASP A 16 2.48 -13.05 -0.48
CA ASP A 16 2.57 -14.08 -1.52
C ASP A 16 3.94 -14.03 -2.23
N THR A 17 4.61 -12.87 -2.23
CA THR A 17 5.95 -12.67 -2.78
C THR A 17 7.02 -12.82 -1.70
N ASN A 18 7.18 -14.03 -1.15
CA ASN A 18 8.21 -14.36 -0.15
C ASN A 18 8.22 -13.42 1.07
N GLU A 19 7.05 -13.08 1.61
CA GLU A 19 6.92 -12.22 2.79
C GLU A 19 7.62 -10.85 2.66
N MET A 20 7.68 -10.32 1.42
CA MET A 20 8.34 -9.06 1.10
C MET A 20 7.93 -7.94 2.05
N THR A 21 8.87 -7.21 2.64
CA THR A 21 8.56 -6.13 3.59
C THR A 21 7.98 -4.89 2.89
N GLN A 22 7.31 -4.02 3.65
CA GLN A 22 6.84 -2.72 3.13
C GLN A 22 8.00 -1.84 2.63
N GLN A 23 9.17 -1.92 3.29
CA GLN A 23 10.36 -1.17 2.89
C GLN A 23 10.90 -1.68 1.55
N ALA A 24 11.01 -3.00 1.38
CA ALA A 24 11.48 -3.60 0.13
C ALA A 24 10.56 -3.24 -1.05
N LEU A 25 9.24 -3.28 -0.85
CA LEU A 25 8.30 -2.84 -1.88
C LEU A 25 8.47 -1.35 -2.20
N ALA A 26 8.63 -0.51 -1.18
CA ALA A 26 8.80 0.93 -1.34
C ALA A 26 10.04 1.26 -2.18
N GLU A 27 11.17 0.60 -1.89
CA GLU A 27 12.41 0.70 -2.66
C GLU A 27 12.22 0.23 -4.11
N ALA A 28 11.54 -0.90 -4.32
CA ALA A 28 11.31 -1.46 -5.66
C ALA A 28 10.45 -0.56 -6.56
N VAL A 29 9.51 0.20 -5.99
CA VAL A 29 8.61 1.09 -6.76
C VAL A 29 8.97 2.57 -6.64
N GLY A 30 10.07 2.91 -5.97
CA GLY A 30 10.58 4.28 -5.88
C GLY A 30 9.73 5.22 -5.02
N VAL A 31 9.04 4.71 -4.00
CA VAL A 31 8.24 5.52 -3.07
C VAL A 31 8.73 5.34 -1.63
N THR A 32 8.18 6.11 -0.70
CA THR A 32 8.51 5.93 0.72
C THR A 32 7.75 4.76 1.33
N ARG A 33 8.31 4.14 2.37
CA ARG A 33 7.59 3.13 3.17
C ARG A 33 6.26 3.66 3.71
N GLN A 34 6.21 4.94 4.09
CA GLN A 34 4.98 5.55 4.60
C GLN A 34 3.89 5.67 3.52
N THR A 35 4.28 5.82 2.26
CA THR A 35 3.37 5.75 1.11
C THR A 35 2.76 4.34 1.00
N ILE A 36 3.58 3.28 1.06
CA ILE A 36 3.08 1.89 1.04
C ILE A 36 2.13 1.63 2.22
N ILE A 37 2.47 2.09 3.43
CA ILE A 37 1.60 1.96 4.61
C ILE A 37 0.25 2.66 4.37
N ALA A 38 0.26 3.89 3.88
CA ALA A 38 -0.98 4.64 3.63
C ALA A 38 -1.86 3.95 2.58
N ILE A 39 -1.24 3.39 1.55
CA ILE A 39 -1.91 2.59 0.52
C ILE A 39 -2.51 1.33 1.16
N GLU A 40 -1.74 0.51 1.88
CA GLU A 40 -2.23 -0.73 2.53
C GLU A 40 -3.37 -0.48 3.52
N HIS A 41 -3.36 0.66 4.21
CA HIS A 41 -4.43 1.05 5.12
C HIS A 41 -5.67 1.63 4.43
N GLY A 42 -5.68 1.73 3.10
CA GLY A 42 -6.78 2.36 2.35
C GLY A 42 -6.98 3.83 2.68
N LYS A 43 -5.98 4.49 3.29
CA LYS A 43 -6.04 5.89 3.72
C LYS A 43 -5.76 6.88 2.59
N TYR A 44 -5.46 6.39 1.39
CA TYR A 44 -5.40 7.23 0.21
C TYR A 44 -6.80 7.33 -0.41
N SER A 45 -7.56 8.32 0.04
CA SER A 45 -8.69 8.84 -0.74
C SER A 45 -8.08 9.76 -1.79
N PRO A 46 -8.03 9.40 -3.09
CA PRO A 46 -7.70 10.39 -4.10
C PRO A 46 -8.80 11.45 -4.00
N SER A 47 -8.43 12.70 -3.70
CA SER A 47 -9.31 13.83 -4.00
C SER A 47 -9.26 14.01 -5.52
N LEU A 48 -10.01 13.20 -6.24
CA LEU A 48 -10.32 13.44 -7.65
C LEU A 48 -11.75 13.99 -7.71
#